data_AF-H3HBM3-F1
#
_entry.id   AF-H3HBM3-F1
#
_cell.length_a   1.000
_cell.length_b   1.000
_cell.length_c   1.000
_cell.angle_alpha   90.00
_cell.angle_beta   90.00
_cell.angle_gamma   90.00
#
_symmetry.space_group_name_H-M   'P 1'
#
loop_
_entity.id
_entity.type
_entity.pdbx_description
1 polymer ?
#
loop_
_entity_poly.entity_id
_entity_poly.type
_entity_poly.pdbx_seq_one_letter_code
_entity_poly.pdbx_strand_id
1 'polypeptide(L)'
;MATQGLRIIDLPGALLDQSYVVQIWLLNNCIFVWMGSGADKPRLGSLSTAIATRYSPMPLITSIVGAPEMEEQQIAQRLARRTGRQCFVSCQLPDH
;
A
#
# COMPACT_ATOMS: atom_id res chain seq x y z
N MET A 1 -21.79 10.22 -15.66
CA MET A 1 -20.83 9.09 -15.69
C MET A 1 -19.44 9.67 -15.48
N ALA A 2 -18.90 9.61 -14.25
CA ALA A 2 -17.63 10.26 -13.95
C ALA A 2 -16.48 9.33 -14.36
N THR A 3 -15.65 9.80 -15.28
CA THR A 3 -14.36 9.21 -15.67
C THR A 3 -13.42 9.26 -14.46
N GLN A 4 -13.52 8.29 -13.54
CA GLN A 4 -12.53 8.15 -12.49
C GLN A 4 -11.32 7.43 -13.10
N GLY A 5 -10.44 8.23 -13.70
CA GLY A 5 -9.14 7.76 -14.19
C GLY A 5 -8.22 7.40 -13.03
N LEU A 6 -7.15 6.66 -13.35
CA LEU A 6 -6.02 6.42 -12.45
C LEU A 6 -5.52 7.77 -11.91
N ARG A 7 -5.52 7.94 -10.59
CA ARG A 7 -4.95 9.12 -9.94
C ARG A 7 -3.74 8.72 -9.13
N ILE A 8 -2.58 9.28 -9.47
CA ILE A 8 -1.32 9.04 -8.78
C ILE A 8 -1.05 10.23 -7.86
N ILE A 9 -0.70 9.95 -6.61
CA ILE A 9 -0.33 10.95 -5.61
C ILE A 9 1.03 10.56 -5.06
N ASP A 10 2.01 11.44 -5.22
CA ASP A 10 3.34 11.28 -4.66
C ASP A 10 3.46 12.11 -3.37
N LEU A 11 3.84 11.45 -2.29
CA LEU A 11 4.11 12.06 -1.00
C LEU A 11 5.57 11.77 -0.63
N PRO A 12 6.51 12.64 -1.03
CA PRO A 12 7.86 12.59 -0.51
C PRO A 12 7.88 12.96 0.97
N GLY A 13 8.74 12.30 1.74
CA GLY A 13 8.94 12.56 3.15
C GLY A 13 10.40 12.30 3.56
N ALA A 14 10.74 12.72 4.77
CA ALA A 14 12.03 12.40 5.38
C ALA A 14 11.79 11.93 6.82
N LEU A 15 12.46 10.86 7.23
CA LEU A 15 12.44 10.35 8.59
C LEU A 15 13.88 10.07 9.03
N LEU A 16 14.33 10.71 10.11
CA LEU A 16 15.68 10.50 10.68
C LEU A 16 16.80 10.56 9.61
N ASP A 17 16.77 11.61 8.78
CA ASP A 17 17.66 11.87 7.63
C ASP A 17 17.54 10.91 6.43
N GLN A 18 16.62 9.94 6.46
CA GLN A 18 16.32 9.08 5.31
C GLN A 18 15.13 9.64 4.54
N SER A 19 15.36 10.02 3.28
CA SER A 19 14.29 10.40 2.36
C SER A 19 13.52 9.16 1.91
N TYR A 20 12.19 9.20 1.99
CA TYR A 20 11.32 8.18 1.45
C TYR A 20 10.27 8.81 0.53
N VAL A 21 9.71 7.99 -0.35
CA VAL A 21 8.60 8.40 -1.21
C VAL A 21 7.47 7.42 -1.00
N VAL A 22 6.29 7.95 -0.71
CA VAL A 22 5.04 7.19 -0.71
C VAL A 22 4.28 7.55 -1.97
N GLN A 23 4.03 6.57 -2.82
CA GLN A 23 3.23 6.73 -4.02
C GLN A 23 1.89 6.00 -3.85
N ILE A 24 0.80 6.74 -4.01
CA ILE A 24 -0.56 6.23 -3.86
C ILE A 24 -1.25 6.29 -5.21
N TRP A 25 -1.69 5.14 -5.72
CA TRP A 25 -2.50 5.02 -6.92
C TRP A 25 -3.94 4.74 -6.51
N LEU A 26 -4.80 5.70 -6.80
CA LEU A 26 -6.24 5.57 -6.63
C LEU A 26 -6.82 5.06 -7.95
N LEU A 27 -7.31 3.83 -7.93
CA LEU A 27 -8.06 3.22 -9.01
C LEU A 27 -9.57 3.18 -8.64
N ASN A 28 -10.39 2.75 -9.60
CA ASN A 28 -11.85 2.73 -9.42
C ASN A 28 -12.31 1.92 -8.20
N ASN A 29 -11.80 0.70 -8.06
CA ASN A 29 -12.23 -0.25 -7.02
C ASN A 29 -11.09 -0.68 -6.09
N CYS A 30 -9.88 -0.18 -6.32
CA CYS A 30 -8.72 -0.51 -5.53
C CYS A 30 -7.81 0.68 -5.31
N ILE A 31 -6.98 0.56 -4.28
CA ILE A 31 -5.96 1.52 -3.92
C ILE A 31 -4.65 0.76 -3.87
N PHE A 32 -3.62 1.28 -4.52
CA PHE A 32 -2.28 0.72 -4.45
C PHE A 32 -1.36 1.74 -3.78
N VAL A 33 -0.62 1.29 -2.77
CA VAL A 33 0.32 2.12 -2.02
C VAL A 33 1.69 1.48 -2.14
N TRP A 34 2.64 2.27 -2.64
CA TRP A 34 4.04 1.91 -2.68
C TRP A 34 4.82 2.85 -1.78
N MET A 35 5.75 2.31 -1.01
CA MET A 35 6.65 3.07 -0.15
C MET A 35 8.05 2.58 -0.40
N GLY A 36 8.96 3.48 -0.72
CA GLY A 36 10.37 3.15 -0.92
C GLY A 36 11.30 4.23 -0.43
N SER A 37 12.54 3.85 -0.17
CA SER A 37 13.62 4.80 0.04
C SER A 37 13.87 5.62 -1.24
N GLY A 38 14.05 6.93 -1.09
CA GLY A 38 14.43 7.82 -2.19
C GLY A 38 15.87 7.61 -2.67
N ALA A 39 16.71 6.92 -1.89
CA ALA A 39 18.11 6.65 -2.22
C ALA A 39 18.30 5.34 -3.02
N ASP A 40 17.36 4.41 -2.93
CA ASP A 40 17.46 3.08 -3.55
C ASP A 40 16.72 3.00 -4.89
N LYS A 41 17.15 2.07 -5.74
CA LYS A 41 16.41 1.74 -6.97
C LYS A 41 15.01 1.24 -6.59
N PRO A 42 13.93 1.74 -7.22
CA PRO A 42 12.58 1.24 -6.99
C PRO A 42 12.54 -0.27 -7.22
N ARG A 43 12.15 -1.01 -6.17
CA ARG A 43 12.03 -2.46 -6.20
C ARG A 43 10.69 -2.84 -5.58
N LEU A 44 10.04 -3.85 -6.15
CA LEU A 44 8.85 -4.47 -5.59
C LEU A 44 9.27 -5.81 -4.97
N GLY A 45 9.75 -5.76 -3.73
CA GLY A 45 10.26 -6.94 -3.02
C GLY A 45 9.16 -7.77 -2.36
N SER A 46 8.11 -7.09 -1.92
CA SER A 46 7.00 -7.61 -1.14
C SER A 46 5.72 -6.87 -1.54
N LEU A 47 4.58 -7.56 -1.52
CA LEU A 47 3.29 -6.96 -1.81
C LEU A 47 2.21 -7.67 -1.02
N SER A 48 1.54 -6.93 -0.15
CA SER A 48 0.39 -7.40 0.61
C SER A 48 -0.90 -6.78 0.09
N THR A 49 -2.00 -7.53 0.16
CA THR A 49 -3.35 -7.03 -0.15
C THR A 49 -4.28 -7.23 1.02
N ALA A 50 -5.26 -6.35 1.13
CA ALA A 50 -6.40 -6.51 2.01
C ALA A 50 -7.71 -6.28 1.27
N ILE A 51 -8.72 -7.09 1.58
CA ILE A 51 -10.06 -6.98 1.01
C ILE A 51 -11.12 -7.01 2.11
N ALA A 52 -11.99 -6.01 2.12
CA ALA A 52 -13.15 -6.01 2.98
C ALA A 52 -14.19 -6.98 2.39
N THR A 53 -14.70 -7.90 3.22
CA THR A 53 -15.77 -8.82 2.82
C THR A 53 -17.04 -8.47 3.57
N ARG A 54 -18.20 -8.87 3.03
CA ARG A 54 -19.49 -8.65 3.70
C ARG A 54 -19.69 -9.53 4.94
N TYR A 55 -18.84 -10.55 5.11
CA TYR A 55 -18.97 -11.58 6.15
C TYR A 55 -18.18 -11.24 7.42
N SER A 56 -17.16 -10.39 7.32
CA SER A 56 -16.29 -10.04 8.44
C SER A 56 -16.09 -8.52 8.52
N PRO A 57 -16.21 -7.91 9.72
CA PRO A 57 -15.89 -6.51 9.92
C PRO A 57 -14.38 -6.22 9.76
N MET A 58 -13.55 -7.27 9.84
CA MET A 58 -12.11 -7.17 9.66
C MET A 58 -11.74 -7.60 8.23
N PRO A 59 -11.06 -6.75 7.44
CA PRO A 59 -10.62 -7.12 6.10
C PRO A 59 -9.65 -8.31 6.13
N LEU A 60 -9.79 -9.21 5.16
CA LEU A 60 -8.89 -10.33 4.96
C LEU A 60 -7.59 -9.83 4.37
N ILE A 61 -6.46 -10.26 4.92
CA ILE A 61 -5.11 -9.91 4.49
C ILE A 61 -4.42 -11.11 3.87
N THR A 62 -3.61 -10.88 2.84
CA THR A 62 -2.74 -11.91 2.26
C THR A 62 -1.52 -11.27 1.59
N SER A 63 -0.38 -11.97 1.61
CA SER A 63 0.77 -11.60 0.78
C SER A 63 0.60 -12.17 -0.63
N ILE A 64 0.90 -11.36 -1.64
CA ILE A 64 0.85 -11.72 -3.06
C ILE A 64 2.26 -11.97 -3.58
N VAL A 65 3.23 -11.15 -3.17
CA VAL A 65 4.62 -11.20 -3.64
C VAL A 65 5.54 -11.16 -2.44
N GLY A 66 6.62 -11.93 -2.49
CA GLY A 66 7.66 -11.93 -1.47
C GLY A 66 7.23 -12.57 -0.15
N ALA A 67 8.07 -12.40 0.86
CA ALA A 67 7.75 -12.82 2.22
C ALA A 67 6.59 -11.97 2.77
N PRO A 68 5.71 -12.55 3.61
CA PRO A 68 4.65 -11.78 4.24
C PRO A 68 5.22 -10.80 5.26
N GLU A 69 5.14 -9.51 4.94
CA GLU A 69 5.54 -8.43 5.84
C GLU A 69 4.34 -7.95 6.68
N MET A 70 4.50 -8.00 8.01
CA MET A 70 3.43 -7.65 8.96
C MET A 70 2.99 -6.19 8.82
N GLU A 71 3.93 -5.28 8.57
CA GLU A 71 3.65 -3.85 8.44
C GLU A 71 2.79 -3.55 7.21
N GLU A 72 3.15 -4.13 6.07
CA GLU A 72 2.38 -4.01 4.83
C GLU A 72 0.94 -4.51 5.01
N GLN A 73 0.79 -5.68 5.64
CA GLN A 73 -0.51 -6.29 5.89
C GLN A 73 -1.37 -5.41 6.81
N GLN A 74 -0.79 -4.86 7.88
CA GLN A 74 -1.51 -3.97 8.79
C GLN A 74 -1.95 -2.67 8.10
N ILE A 75 -1.09 -2.08 7.27
CA ILE A 75 -1.43 -0.87 6.50
C ILE A 75 -2.54 -1.19 5.49
N ALA A 76 -2.41 -2.29 4.75
CA ALA A 76 -3.41 -2.74 3.77
C ALA A 76 -4.76 -2.95 4.47
N GLN A 77 -4.78 -3.62 5.61
CA GLN A 77 -5.98 -3.89 6.38
C GLN A 77 -6.67 -2.63 6.87
N ARG A 78 -5.91 -1.68 7.43
CA ARG A 78 -6.44 -0.39 7.89
C ARG A 78 -7.02 0.42 6.74
N LEU A 79 -6.33 0.45 5.59
CA LEU A 79 -6.80 1.14 4.39
C LEU A 79 -8.06 0.50 3.82
N ALA A 80 -8.10 -0.83 3.69
CA ALA A 80 -9.26 -1.55 3.18
C ALA A 80 -10.47 -1.37 4.10
N ARG A 81 -10.26 -1.38 5.42
CA ARG A 81 -11.31 -1.10 6.41
C ARG A 81 -11.85 0.33 6.28
N ARG A 82 -10.96 1.31 6.11
CA ARG A 82 -11.37 2.73 6.04
C ARG A 82 -12.07 3.09 4.73
N THR A 83 -11.67 2.46 3.63
CA THR A 83 -12.14 2.83 2.29
C THR A 83 -13.22 1.90 1.74
N GLY A 84 -13.35 0.70 2.30
CA GLY A 84 -14.22 -0.36 1.76
C GLY A 84 -13.75 -0.90 0.41
N ARG A 85 -12.54 -0.56 -0.04
CA ARG A 85 -11.94 -0.97 -1.32
C ARG A 85 -10.81 -1.95 -1.09
N GLN A 86 -10.49 -2.75 -2.11
CA GLN A 86 -9.29 -3.59 -2.05
C GLN A 86 -8.05 -2.70 -2.01
N CYS A 87 -7.15 -2.98 -1.07
CA CYS A 87 -5.94 -2.19 -0.88
C CYS A 87 -4.72 -3.07 -1.06
N PHE A 88 -3.78 -2.62 -1.88
CA PHE A 88 -2.49 -3.24 -2.12
C PHE A 88 -1.42 -2.35 -1.50
N VAL A 89 -0.49 -2.92 -0.76
CA VAL A 89 0.56 -2.18 -0.06
C VAL A 89 1.89 -2.89 -0.25
N SER A 90 2.89 -2.11 -0.62
CA SER A 90 4.26 -2.54 -0.84
C SER A 90 5.17 -1.60 -0.07
N CYS A 91 5.88 -2.12 0.92
CA CYS A 91 6.84 -1.40 1.75
C CYS A 91 8.25 -1.88 1.41
N GLN A 92 9.09 -0.98 0.89
CA GLN A 92 10.51 -1.20 0.68
C GLN A 92 11.32 -0.12 1.39
N LEU A 93 10.98 0.09 2.66
CA LEU A 93 11.81 0.87 3.57
C LEU A 93 12.90 -0.06 4.12
N PRO A 94 14.14 0.44 4.30
CA PRO A 94 15.18 -0.33 4.95
C PRO A 94 14.80 -0.66 6.39
N ASP A 95 15.02 -1.91 6.81
CA ASP A 95 14.89 -2.32 8.21
C ASP A 95 15.92 -1.56 9.06
N HIS A 96 15.49 -1.08 10.22
CA HIS A 96 16.35 -0.41 11.21
C HIS A 96 17.39 -1.35 11.83
#